data_AF-A0A146KNY5-F1
#
_entry.id   AF-A0A146KNY5-F1
#
_cell.length_a   1.000
_cell.length_b   1.000
_cell.length_c   1.000
_cell.angle_alpha   90.00
_cell.angle_beta   90.00
_cell.angle_gamma   90.00
#
_symmetry.space_group_name_H-M   'P 1'
#
loop_
_entity.id
_entity.type
_entity.pdbx_description
1 polymer ?
#
loop_
_entity_poly.entity_id
_entity_poly.type
_entity_poly.pdbx_seq_one_letter_code
_entity_poly.pdbx_strand_id
1 'polypeptide(L)'
;SLEHPILAGNAAIISCWKRHSKSEDSSLSAIPAGFIAGLSFYFYRENTIALYFMWKLLQLSYTLGVEAGYFLELPFAPVLFHALSTSVLFHTAVMEPTNLRPSYWNFLQAMSGGKIGQMGREGFDPYGLESSRQLAEVLARKKNQIVGLEKPSVIVYVL
;
A
#
# COMPACT_ATOMS: atom_id res chain seq x y z
N SER A 1 -30.61 -33.18 8.26
CA SER A 1 -29.85 -32.93 7.02
C SER A 1 -30.43 -31.72 6.30
N LEU A 2 -29.97 -30.52 6.65
CA LEU A 2 -30.67 -29.25 6.36
C LEU A 2 -29.66 -28.12 6.02
N GLU A 3 -28.75 -28.37 5.07
CA GLU A 3 -27.62 -27.46 4.77
C GLU A 3 -27.41 -27.13 3.26
N HIS A 4 -28.35 -27.45 2.36
CA HIS A 4 -28.13 -27.31 0.90
C HIS A 4 -28.89 -26.21 0.12
N PRO A 5 -29.82 -25.39 0.64
CA PRO A 5 -30.48 -24.36 -0.18
C PRO A 5 -29.69 -23.05 -0.31
N ILE A 6 -28.84 -22.72 0.67
CA ILE A 6 -28.07 -21.46 0.66
C ILE A 6 -26.90 -21.47 -0.33
N LEU A 7 -26.30 -22.63 -0.60
CA LEU A 7 -25.16 -22.73 -1.54
C LEU A 7 -25.62 -22.63 -3.01
N ALA A 8 -26.83 -23.10 -3.31
CA ALA A 8 -27.41 -23.07 -4.66
C ALA A 8 -27.75 -21.64 -5.12
N GLY A 9 -28.24 -20.79 -4.21
CA GLY A 9 -28.49 -19.37 -4.50
C GLY A 9 -27.22 -18.64 -4.90
N ASN A 10 -26.12 -18.86 -4.16
CA ASN A 10 -24.82 -18.23 -4.43
C ASN A 10 -24.27 -18.66 -5.81
N ALA A 11 -24.33 -19.95 -6.13
CA ALA A 11 -23.85 -20.47 -7.40
C ALA A 11 -24.64 -19.94 -8.60
N ALA A 12 -25.96 -19.74 -8.46
CA ALA A 12 -26.81 -19.14 -9.49
C ALA A 12 -26.49 -17.65 -9.70
N ILE A 13 -26.24 -16.90 -8.62
CA ILE A 13 -25.85 -15.48 -8.69
C ILE A 13 -24.47 -15.33 -9.35
N ILE A 14 -23.50 -16.16 -8.98
CA ILE A 14 -22.15 -16.16 -9.54
C ILE A 14 -22.16 -16.55 -11.03
N SER A 15 -22.98 -17.53 -11.42
CA SER A 15 -23.10 -17.97 -12.82
C SER A 15 -23.89 -16.97 -13.69
N CYS A 16 -24.87 -16.26 -13.14
CA CYS A 16 -25.56 -15.16 -13.82
C CYS A 16 -24.68 -13.92 -14.00
N TRP A 17 -23.89 -13.54 -12.98
CA TRP A 17 -22.93 -12.45 -13.09
C TRP A 17 -21.85 -12.77 -14.12
N LYS A 18 -21.28 -13.97 -14.09
CA LYS A 18 -20.27 -14.39 -15.06
C LYS A 18 -20.80 -14.42 -16.51
N ARG A 19 -22.10 -14.68 -16.70
CA ARG A 19 -22.76 -14.65 -18.02
C ARG A 19 -23.09 -13.24 -18.49
N HIS A 20 -23.36 -12.30 -17.59
CA HIS A 20 -23.59 -10.88 -17.94
C HIS A 20 -22.29 -10.10 -18.18
N SER A 21 -21.16 -10.56 -17.62
CA SER A 21 -19.84 -9.97 -17.89
C SER A 21 -19.30 -10.28 -19.30
N LYS A 22 -20.06 -11.00 -20.13
CA LYS A 22 -19.67 -11.36 -21.50
C LYS A 22 -20.68 -10.82 -22.51
N SER A 23 -20.64 -9.51 -22.76
CA SER A 23 -21.15 -8.92 -24.01
C SER A 23 -20.65 -7.48 -24.17
N GLU A 24 -19.40 -7.33 -24.59
CA GLU A 24 -18.96 -6.45 -25.68
C GLU A 24 -17.42 -6.45 -25.71
N ASP A 25 -16.88 -7.33 -26.56
CA ASP A 25 -15.48 -7.42 -26.93
C ASP A 25 -15.08 -6.21 -27.80
N SER A 26 -15.08 -5.02 -27.21
CA SER A 26 -14.35 -3.87 -27.74
C SER A 26 -13.12 -3.66 -26.85
N SER A 27 -11.92 -3.56 -27.41
CA SER A 27 -10.68 -3.27 -26.65
C SER A 27 -10.79 -2.05 -25.72
N LEU A 28 -11.77 -1.15 -25.97
CA LEU A 28 -12.12 -0.01 -25.13
C LEU A 28 -12.72 -0.38 -23.76
N SER A 29 -13.32 -1.57 -23.58
CA SER A 29 -13.90 -2.01 -22.29
C SER A 29 -12.85 -2.52 -21.30
N ALA A 30 -11.64 -2.84 -21.75
CA ALA A 30 -10.52 -3.23 -20.90
C ALA A 30 -9.98 -2.06 -20.05
N ILE A 31 -10.03 -0.84 -20.61
CA ILE A 31 -9.56 0.39 -19.94
C ILE A 31 -10.38 0.71 -18.68
N PRO A 32 -11.73 0.80 -18.71
CA PRO A 32 -12.52 1.10 -17.52
C PRO A 32 -12.49 -0.05 -16.50
N ALA A 33 -12.42 -1.31 -16.94
CA ALA A 33 -12.27 -2.44 -16.03
C ALA A 33 -10.94 -2.38 -15.26
N GLY A 34 -9.84 -2.03 -15.94
CA GLY A 34 -8.54 -1.77 -15.31
C GLY A 34 -8.56 -0.56 -14.37
N PHE A 35 -9.29 0.50 -14.73
CA PHE A 35 -9.44 1.69 -13.88
C PHE A 35 -10.25 1.39 -12.61
N ILE A 36 -11.35 0.64 -12.71
CA ILE A 36 -12.17 0.23 -11.55
C ILE A 36 -11.38 -0.73 -10.65
N ALA A 37 -10.62 -1.66 -11.23
CA ALA A 37 -9.72 -2.54 -10.47
C ALA A 37 -8.64 -1.73 -9.74
N GLY A 38 -7.97 -0.80 -10.42
CA GLY A 38 -6.97 0.11 -9.83
C GLY A 38 -7.55 1.02 -8.75
N LEU A 39 -8.76 1.55 -8.95
CA LEU A 39 -9.47 2.36 -7.97
C LEU A 39 -9.87 1.53 -6.74
N SER A 40 -10.23 0.25 -6.94
CA SER A 40 -10.49 -0.68 -5.84
C SER A 40 -9.23 -0.92 -5.00
N PHE A 41 -8.06 -1.00 -5.65
CA PHE A 41 -6.77 -1.05 -4.97
C PHE A 41 -6.43 0.23 -4.20
N TYR A 42 -6.84 1.41 -4.68
CA TYR A 42 -6.68 2.66 -3.94
C TYR A 42 -7.45 2.67 -2.62
N PHE A 43 -8.61 2.01 -2.58
CA PHE A 43 -9.38 1.83 -1.35
C PHE A 43 -8.86 0.71 -0.44
N TYR A 44 -8.04 -0.23 -0.96
CA TYR A 44 -7.39 -1.24 -0.12
C TYR A 44 -6.33 -0.61 0.77
N ARG A 45 -6.69 -0.46 2.05
CA ARG A 45 -5.88 0.15 3.10
C ARG A 45 -4.57 -0.63 3.38
N GLU A 46 -4.57 -1.91 3.05
CA GLU A 46 -3.51 -2.91 2.87
C GLU A 46 -2.22 -2.53 2.11
N ASN A 47 -1.34 -1.65 2.59
CA ASN A 47 -0.17 -1.23 1.81
C ASN A 47 0.83 -2.33 1.45
N THR A 48 0.95 -3.38 2.28
CA THR A 48 1.76 -4.56 1.96
C THR A 48 1.23 -5.26 0.71
N ILE A 49 -0.09 -5.27 0.54
CA ILE A 49 -0.79 -5.85 -0.59
C ILE A 49 -0.61 -4.93 -1.81
N ALA A 50 -0.79 -3.62 -1.66
CA ALA A 50 -0.57 -2.66 -2.74
C ALA A 50 0.87 -2.70 -3.28
N LEU A 51 1.87 -2.76 -2.39
CA LEU A 51 3.27 -2.88 -2.76
C LEU A 51 3.57 -4.21 -3.48
N TYR A 52 2.98 -5.31 -3.01
CA TYR A 52 3.10 -6.62 -3.63
C TYR A 52 2.44 -6.67 -5.02
N PHE A 53 1.25 -6.10 -5.17
CA PHE A 53 0.56 -6.01 -6.46
C PHE A 53 1.29 -5.10 -7.43
N MET A 54 1.80 -3.95 -6.97
CA MET A 54 2.66 -3.09 -7.78
C MET A 54 3.89 -3.86 -8.26
N TRP A 55 4.55 -4.62 -7.39
CA TRP A 55 5.69 -5.47 -7.77
C TRP A 55 5.32 -6.52 -8.83
N LYS A 56 4.16 -7.17 -8.68
CA LYS A 56 3.68 -8.19 -9.64
C LYS A 56 3.28 -7.58 -10.98
N LEU A 57 2.58 -6.46 -10.98
CA LEU A 57 2.24 -5.68 -12.19
C LEU A 57 3.49 -5.27 -12.92
N LEU A 58 4.50 -4.90 -12.17
CA LEU A 58 5.73 -4.40 -12.73
C LEU A 58 6.60 -5.52 -13.31
N GLN A 59 6.70 -6.66 -12.62
CA GLN A 59 7.29 -7.88 -13.16
C GLN A 59 6.58 -8.30 -14.46
N LEU A 60 5.25 -8.23 -14.51
CA LEU A 60 4.46 -8.52 -15.70
C LEU A 60 4.72 -7.52 -16.83
N SER A 61 4.74 -6.22 -16.53
CA SER A 61 5.00 -5.16 -17.52
C SER A 61 6.39 -5.29 -18.15
N TYR A 62 7.38 -5.72 -17.36
CA TYR A 62 8.73 -5.96 -17.84
C TYR A 62 8.79 -7.16 -18.78
N THR A 63 8.15 -8.28 -18.43
CA THR A 63 8.06 -9.44 -19.33
C THR A 63 7.40 -9.08 -20.65
N LEU A 64 6.28 -8.34 -20.61
CA LEU A 64 5.59 -7.88 -21.81
C LEU A 64 6.44 -6.89 -22.63
N GLY A 65 7.21 -6.02 -21.97
CA GLY A 65 8.10 -5.06 -22.61
C GLY A 65 9.33 -5.69 -23.28
N VAL A 66 9.87 -6.76 -22.69
CA VAL A 66 10.97 -7.55 -23.27
C VAL A 66 10.46 -8.36 -24.48
N GLU A 67 9.28 -8.97 -24.37
CA GLU A 67 8.65 -9.72 -25.48
C GLU A 67 8.30 -8.81 -26.67
N ALA A 68 7.93 -7.55 -26.40
CA ALA A 68 7.71 -6.53 -27.42
C ALA A 68 9.01 -5.92 -28.01
N GLY A 69 10.19 -6.31 -27.52
CA GLY A 69 11.49 -5.84 -28.02
C GLY A 69 11.84 -4.39 -27.67
N TYR A 70 11.10 -3.73 -26.77
CA TYR A 70 11.29 -2.32 -26.41
C TYR A 70 12.38 -2.10 -25.34
N PHE A 71 12.66 -3.09 -24.49
CA PHE A 71 13.61 -2.98 -23.38
C PHE A 71 14.78 -3.95 -23.50
N LEU A 72 15.98 -3.48 -23.18
CA LEU A 72 17.15 -4.34 -22.95
C LEU A 72 16.89 -5.19 -21.70
N GLU A 73 17.31 -6.45 -21.69
CA GLU A 73 17.27 -7.31 -20.51
C GLU A 73 18.14 -6.71 -19.39
N LEU A 74 17.52 -5.91 -18.51
CA LEU A 74 18.16 -5.34 -17.33
C LEU A 74 17.98 -6.30 -16.15
N PRO A 75 19.06 -6.96 -15.68
CA PRO A 75 18.99 -7.90 -14.55
C PRO A 75 18.58 -7.22 -13.24
N PHE A 76 18.61 -5.88 -13.17
CA PHE A 76 18.27 -5.09 -11.99
C PHE A 76 16.96 -4.31 -12.09
N ALA A 77 16.13 -4.56 -13.12
CA ALA A 77 14.85 -3.88 -13.25
C ALA A 77 14.03 -3.88 -11.95
N PRO A 78 13.85 -5.03 -11.24
CA PRO A 78 13.06 -5.05 -10.02
C PRO A 78 13.65 -4.15 -8.91
N VAL A 79 14.98 -4.10 -8.80
CA VAL A 79 15.68 -3.25 -7.82
C VAL A 79 15.46 -1.77 -8.10
N LEU A 80 15.50 -1.35 -9.37
CA LEU A 80 15.25 0.04 -9.77
C LEU A 80 13.85 0.51 -9.39
N PHE A 81 12.85 -0.35 -9.61
CA PHE A 81 11.48 0.01 -9.30
C PHE A 81 11.18 0.02 -7.80
N HIS A 82 11.80 -0.88 -7.04
CA HIS A 82 11.78 -0.81 -5.59
C HIS A 82 12.42 0.50 -5.09
N ALA A 83 13.56 0.89 -5.67
CA ALA A 83 14.24 2.14 -5.33
C ALA A 83 13.38 3.38 -5.67
N LEU A 84 12.74 3.39 -6.84
CA LEU A 84 11.83 4.47 -7.26
C LEU A 84 10.63 4.61 -6.30
N SER A 85 9.96 3.49 -5.98
CA SER A 85 8.85 3.50 -5.03
C SER A 85 9.28 3.98 -3.65
N THR A 86 10.44 3.52 -3.17
CA THR A 86 10.97 3.89 -1.86
C THR A 86 11.36 5.37 -1.82
N SER A 87 11.87 5.92 -2.94
CA SER A 87 12.18 7.34 -3.09
C SER A 87 10.94 8.23 -2.94
N VAL A 88 9.82 7.89 -3.59
CA VAL A 88 8.55 8.62 -3.46
C VAL A 88 8.03 8.59 -2.02
N LEU A 89 8.16 7.43 -1.36
CA LEU A 89 7.78 7.27 0.04
C LEU A 89 8.66 8.10 0.99
N PHE A 90 9.97 8.17 0.73
CA PHE A 90 10.86 9.04 1.49
C PHE A 90 10.58 10.53 1.25
N HIS A 91 10.28 10.92 0.01
CA HIS A 91 9.95 12.30 -0.33
C HIS A 91 8.71 12.79 0.45
N THR A 92 7.64 12.00 0.44
CA THR A 92 6.42 12.30 1.20
C THR A 92 6.67 12.33 2.71
N ALA A 93 7.45 11.38 3.25
CA ALA A 93 7.81 11.33 4.66
C ALA A 93 8.73 12.48 5.13
N VAL A 94 9.46 13.12 4.22
CA VAL A 94 10.30 14.29 4.53
C VAL A 94 9.45 15.56 4.52
N MET A 95 8.60 15.76 3.51
CA MET A 95 7.82 16.99 3.36
C MET A 95 6.64 17.09 4.34
N GLU A 96 5.80 16.05 4.43
CA GLU A 96 4.58 16.07 5.24
C GLU A 96 4.36 14.73 5.99
N PRO A 97 5.09 14.49 7.10
CA PRO A 97 5.02 13.22 7.81
C PRO A 97 3.67 12.94 8.48
N THR A 98 2.83 13.96 8.77
CA THR A 98 1.51 13.76 9.40
C THR A 98 0.46 13.19 8.46
N ASN A 99 0.59 13.45 7.16
CA ASN A 99 -0.29 12.91 6.13
C ASN A 99 0.00 11.41 5.84
N LEU A 100 1.14 10.92 6.33
CA LEU A 100 1.58 9.54 6.10
C LEU A 100 0.88 8.56 7.05
N ARG A 101 0.30 7.47 6.50
CA ARG A 101 -0.33 6.41 7.31
C ARG A 101 0.71 5.78 8.26
N PRO A 102 0.38 5.50 9.54
CA PRO A 102 1.33 4.95 10.53
C PRO A 102 2.05 3.66 10.12
N SER A 103 1.40 2.81 9.32
CA SER A 103 2.01 1.58 8.79
C SER A 103 3.23 1.86 7.90
N TYR A 104 3.17 2.91 7.07
CA TYR A 104 4.30 3.32 6.23
C TYR A 104 5.46 3.86 7.05
N TRP A 105 5.15 4.62 8.11
CA TRP A 105 6.18 5.12 9.02
C TRP A 105 6.99 3.96 9.63
N ASN A 106 6.35 2.87 10.03
CA ASN A 106 7.04 1.67 10.54
C ASN A 106 7.91 0.99 9.49
N PHE A 107 7.42 0.88 8.26
CA PHE A 107 8.21 0.34 7.13
C PHE A 107 9.46 1.19 6.87
N LEU A 108 9.31 2.51 6.77
CA LEU A 108 10.43 3.45 6.57
C LEU A 108 11.41 3.38 7.74
N GLN A 109 10.91 3.27 8.97
CA GLN A 109 11.76 3.17 10.16
C GLN A 109 12.53 1.85 10.22
N ALA A 110 11.94 0.74 9.77
CA ALA A 110 12.61 -0.54 9.62
C ALA A 110 13.68 -0.49 8.52
N MET A 111 13.36 0.12 7.37
CA MET A 111 14.26 0.21 6.22
C MET A 111 15.44 1.16 6.47
N SER A 112 15.23 2.27 7.20
CA SER A 112 16.27 3.23 7.56
C SER A 112 16.95 2.97 8.91
N GLY A 113 16.56 1.89 9.62
CA GLY A 113 17.08 1.59 10.96
C GLY A 113 16.86 2.71 11.98
N GLY A 114 15.71 3.39 11.92
CA GLY A 114 15.36 4.46 12.87
C GLY A 114 15.83 5.88 12.49
N LYS A 115 16.73 6.02 11.50
CA LYS A 115 17.39 7.31 11.19
C LYS A 115 16.44 8.40 10.66
N ILE A 116 15.36 8.01 9.98
CA ILE A 116 14.33 8.93 9.46
C ILE A 116 13.65 9.76 10.54
N GLY A 117 13.51 9.21 11.75
CA GLY A 117 12.91 9.92 12.89
C GLY A 117 13.87 10.88 13.58
N GLN A 118 15.18 10.74 13.31
CA GLN A 118 16.25 11.54 13.92
C GLN A 118 16.77 12.64 12.98
N MET A 119 16.35 12.62 11.72
CA MET A 119 16.72 13.63 10.74
C MET A 119 16.10 14.99 11.10
N GLY A 120 16.94 15.99 11.34
CA GLY A 120 16.54 17.37 11.57
C GLY A 120 15.82 17.94 10.35
N ARG A 121 14.59 18.40 10.53
CA ARG A 121 13.73 18.96 9.46
C ARG A 121 13.61 20.49 9.51
N GLU A 122 14.40 21.14 10.37
CA GLU A 122 14.40 22.60 10.57
C GLU A 122 14.69 23.37 9.27
N GLY A 123 15.46 22.79 8.35
CA GLY A 123 15.72 23.38 7.03
C GLY A 123 14.51 23.43 6.09
N PHE A 124 13.42 22.72 6.40
CA PHE A 124 12.18 22.73 5.60
C PHE A 124 11.12 23.69 6.15
N ASP A 125 11.29 24.19 7.37
CA ASP A 125 10.37 25.16 7.98
C ASP A 125 10.29 26.51 7.24
N PRO A 126 11.35 27.03 6.57
CA PRO A 126 11.27 28.24 5.75
C PRO A 126 10.30 28.14 4.57
N TYR A 127 9.97 26.92 4.13
CA TYR A 127 8.99 26.69 3.05
C TYR A 127 7.54 26.69 3.57
N GLY A 128 7.31 26.95 4.86
CA GLY A 128 5.98 27.02 5.47
C GLY A 128 5.30 25.67 5.69
N LEU A 129 6.02 24.56 5.51
CA LEU A 129 5.49 23.20 5.64
C LEU A 129 5.44 22.69 7.09
N GLU A 130 6.02 23.40 8.07
CA GLU A 130 6.02 23.02 9.50
C GLU A 130 6.47 21.56 9.73
N SER A 131 7.37 21.06 8.89
CA SER A 131 7.74 19.64 8.82
C SER A 131 8.39 19.15 10.12
N SER A 132 9.06 20.05 10.87
CA SER A 132 9.62 19.76 12.20
C SER A 132 8.52 19.51 13.25
N ARG A 133 7.49 20.35 13.29
CA ARG A 133 6.32 20.22 14.17
C ARG A 133 5.51 18.96 13.86
N GLN A 134 5.29 18.69 12.57
CA GLN A 134 4.60 17.50 12.09
C GLN A 134 5.32 16.21 12.51
N LEU A 135 6.66 16.19 12.42
CA LEU A 135 7.45 15.05 12.88
C LEU A 135 7.29 14.81 14.39
N ALA A 136 7.37 15.87 15.20
CA ALA A 136 7.20 15.77 16.64
C ALA A 136 5.83 15.19 17.01
N GLU A 137 4.78 15.56 16.28
CA GLU A 137 3.44 15.00 16.47
C GLU A 137 3.36 13.50 16.15
N VAL A 138 3.94 13.06 15.02
CA VAL A 138 3.98 11.64 14.65
C VAL A 138 4.75 10.81 15.68
N LEU A 139 5.88 11.34 16.19
CA LEU A 139 6.66 10.69 17.24
C LEU A 139 5.90 10.63 18.57
N ALA A 140 5.19 11.69 18.94
CA ALA A 140 4.35 11.72 20.15
C ALA A 140 3.20 10.72 20.07
N ARG A 141 2.49 10.64 18.92
CA ARG A 141 1.46 9.64 18.66
C ARG A 141 2.01 8.21 18.78
N LYS A 142 3.21 7.96 18.25
CA LYS A 142 3.86 6.65 18.33
C LYS A 142 4.27 6.30 19.76
N LYS A 143 4.83 7.25 20.51
CA LYS A 143 5.16 7.09 21.94
C LYS A 143 3.90 6.74 22.74
N ASN A 144 2.80 7.44 22.52
CA ASN A 144 1.52 7.18 23.20
C ASN A 144 0.95 5.80 22.83
N GLN A 145 1.13 5.34 21.60
CA GLN A 145 0.74 3.99 21.19
C GLN A 145 1.58 2.91 21.90
N ILE A 146 2.90 3.09 22.01
CA ILE A 146 3.78 2.15 22.72
C ILE A 146 3.46 2.12 24.21
N VAL A 147 3.28 3.28 24.85
CA VAL A 147 2.89 3.40 26.26
C VAL A 147 1.48 2.83 26.51
N GLY A 148 0.58 2.92 25.53
CA GLY A 148 -0.73 2.27 25.58
C GLY A 148 -0.68 0.74 25.52
N LEU A 149 0.35 0.16 24.90
CA LEU A 149 0.64 -1.28 24.94
C LEU A 149 1.42 -1.70 26.20
N GLU A 150 2.03 -0.74 26.90
CA GLU A 150 2.71 -0.92 28.20
C GLU A 150 1.77 -0.70 29.39
N LYS A 151 0.47 -0.44 29.18
CA LYS A 151 -0.51 -0.69 30.25
C LYS A 151 -0.63 -2.20 30.37
N PRO A 152 -0.12 -2.82 31.45
CA PRO A 152 -0.38 -4.23 31.62
C PRO A 152 -1.90 -4.39 31.79
N SER A 153 -2.48 -5.35 31.09
CA SER A 153 -3.71 -6.00 31.52
C SER A 153 -3.44 -6.66 32.89
N VAL A 154 -3.28 -5.86 33.94
CA VAL A 154 -3.49 -6.29 35.32
C VAL A 154 -4.98 -6.10 35.56
N ILE A 155 -5.76 -7.07 35.10
CA ILE A 155 -7.07 -7.52 35.59
C ILE A 155 -7.42 -8.69 34.67
N VAL A 156 -7.04 -9.89 35.09
CA VAL A 156 -7.54 -11.25 34.80
C VAL A 156 -6.35 -12.18 35.05
N TYR A 157 -6.54 -13.22 35.87
CA TYR A 157 -5.54 -14.10 36.50
C TYR A 157 -5.00 -13.68 37.88
N VAL A 158 -5.87 -13.18 38.78
CA VAL A 158 -5.88 -13.59 40.20
C VAL A 158 -7.33 -13.51 40.70
N LEU A 159 -8.10 -14.57 40.47
CA LEU A 159 -9.02 -15.23 41.41
C LEU A 159 -9.63 -16.46 40.72
#